data_AF-A0A7W9FYR3-F1
#
_entry.id   AF-A0A7W9FYR3-F1
#
_cell.length_a   1.000
_cell.length_b   1.000
_cell.length_c   1.000
_cell.angle_alpha   90.00
_cell.angle_beta   90.00
_cell.angle_gamma   90.00
#
_symmetry.space_group_name_H-M   'P 1'
#
loop_
_entity.id
_entity.type
_entity.pdbx_description
1 polymer ?
#
loop_
_entity_poly.entity_id
_entity_poly.type
_entity_poly.pdbx_seq_one_letter_code
_entity_poly.pdbx_strand_id
1 'polypeptide(L)'
;MMNLRPANQRIVGPEGEQRRKARYWLRCSGVMDPTPELVTAVIEHAGSCPGGSFKSLAVECLARRGITPTSETIGEKLAAWKVCLTEYARRAGEARPEKWAADVMQVEPSHGSRMIKLPRPAVAMAWLDILGQPVTLLQIDRLAPLVLRIDHVTRREVLAWQAVVSRGELPTPEAIQQEVRAQDAKIPNDLAERESDVVAFVGTFVTRRKTGPTWAEVGATFGWTRFETNAAIHHLAERGLLRFTTKARSLRPGPCDLVTAS
;
A
#
# COMPACT_ATOMS: atom_id res chain seq x y z
N MET A 1 35.70 -2.00 -33.71
CA MET A 1 35.01 -1.43 -32.53
C MET A 1 33.51 -1.57 -32.76
N MET A 2 32.87 -2.55 -32.12
CA MET A 2 31.43 -2.79 -32.25
C MET A 2 30.67 -1.87 -31.28
N ASN A 3 29.86 -0.96 -31.82
CA ASN A 3 28.91 -0.14 -31.07
C ASN A 3 27.75 -1.04 -30.59
N LEU A 4 27.87 -1.55 -29.37
CA LEU A 4 26.75 -2.17 -28.65
C LEU A 4 25.76 -1.06 -28.28
N ARG A 5 24.69 -0.90 -29.07
CA ARG A 5 23.56 -0.05 -28.70
C ARG A 5 22.96 -0.59 -27.39
N PRO A 6 22.65 0.27 -26.39
CA PRO A 6 21.98 -0.17 -25.18
C PRO A 6 20.57 -0.68 -25.54
N ALA A 7 20.33 -1.96 -25.27
CA ALA A 7 19.05 -2.61 -25.51
C ALA A 7 17.96 -1.99 -24.61
N ASN A 8 16.87 -1.58 -25.26
CA ASN A 8 15.50 -1.60 -24.74
C ASN A 8 15.18 -0.80 -23.46
N GLN A 9 15.46 0.51 -23.45
CA GLN A 9 14.54 1.41 -22.75
C GLN A 9 13.39 1.75 -23.69
N ARG A 10 12.36 0.90 -23.74
CA ARG A 10 11.08 1.30 -24.35
C ARG A 10 10.59 2.52 -23.58
N ILE A 11 10.54 3.68 -24.24
CA ILE A 11 9.86 4.87 -23.72
C ILE A 11 8.40 4.45 -23.57
N VAL A 12 8.01 4.09 -22.35
CA VAL A 12 6.62 3.81 -22.03
C VAL A 12 5.93 5.16 -22.00
N GLY A 13 5.07 5.42 -22.98
CA GLY A 13 4.24 6.62 -22.98
C GLY A 13 3.39 6.73 -21.70
N PRO A 14 2.85 7.93 -21.39
CA PRO A 14 2.09 8.18 -20.16
C PRO A 14 0.95 7.17 -19.93
N GLU A 15 0.29 6.72 -21.00
CA GLU A 15 -0.75 5.69 -20.96
C GLU A 15 -0.21 4.33 -20.47
N GLY A 16 0.97 3.93 -20.94
CA GLY A 16 1.60 2.67 -20.52
C GLY A 16 2.03 2.71 -19.05
N GLU A 17 2.39 3.89 -18.52
CA GLU A 17 2.67 4.05 -17.09
C GLU A 17 1.41 3.90 -16.24
N GLN A 18 0.29 4.50 -16.65
CA GLN A 18 -1.00 4.36 -15.97
C GLN A 18 -1.47 2.91 -15.93
N ARG A 19 -1.42 2.20 -17.07
CA ARG A 19 -1.73 0.76 -17.14
C ARG A 19 -0.84 -0.08 -16.24
N ARG A 20 0.47 0.24 -16.16
CA ARG A 20 1.39 -0.45 -15.25
C ARG A 20 1.03 -0.21 -13.78
N LYS A 21 0.68 1.03 -13.40
CA LYS A 21 0.24 1.38 -12.04
C LYS A 21 -1.05 0.68 -11.67
N ALA A 22 -2.06 0.70 -12.54
CA ALA A 22 -3.34 0.01 -12.33
C ALA A 22 -3.17 -1.50 -12.14
N ARG A 23 -2.37 -2.16 -13.00
CA ARG A 23 -2.05 -3.60 -12.85
C ARG A 23 -1.35 -3.91 -11.53
N TYR A 24 -0.38 -3.09 -11.14
CA TYR A 24 0.33 -3.25 -9.88
C TYR A 24 -0.63 -3.15 -8.69
N TRP A 25 -1.51 -2.13 -8.70
CA TRP A 25 -2.50 -1.94 -7.66
C TRP A 25 -3.50 -3.11 -7.57
N LEU A 26 -4.02 -3.59 -8.71
CA LEU A 26 -4.92 -4.76 -8.76
C LEU A 26 -4.26 -5.99 -8.13
N ARG A 27 -2.98 -6.24 -8.45
CA ARG A 27 -2.21 -7.34 -7.84
C ARG A 27 -2.00 -7.17 -6.34
N CYS A 28 -1.66 -5.96 -5.89
CA CYS A 28 -1.58 -5.66 -4.45
C CYS A 28 -2.94 -5.85 -3.75
N SER A 29 -4.04 -5.70 -4.49
CA SER A 29 -5.40 -5.93 -4.02
C SER A 29 -5.83 -7.40 -4.14
N GLY A 30 -4.93 -8.33 -4.48
CA GLY A 30 -5.23 -9.76 -4.58
C GLY A 30 -5.78 -10.23 -5.94
N VAL A 31 -5.90 -9.35 -6.95
CA VAL A 31 -6.27 -9.73 -8.31
C VAL A 31 -5.01 -10.10 -9.09
N MET A 32 -4.67 -11.39 -9.12
CA MET A 32 -3.38 -11.89 -9.64
C MET A 32 -3.18 -11.65 -11.15
N ASP A 33 -4.23 -11.85 -11.94
CA ASP A 33 -4.21 -11.75 -13.40
C ASP A 33 -5.31 -10.81 -13.92
N PRO A 34 -5.13 -9.48 -13.75
CA PRO A 34 -6.15 -8.52 -14.14
C PRO A 34 -6.28 -8.43 -15.67
N THR A 35 -7.50 -8.57 -16.17
CA THR A 35 -7.79 -8.47 -17.60
C THR A 35 -7.53 -7.04 -18.13
N PRO A 36 -7.25 -6.87 -19.43
CA PRO A 36 -7.10 -5.54 -20.03
C PRO A 36 -8.32 -4.61 -19.80
N GLU A 37 -9.52 -5.19 -19.79
CA GLU A 37 -10.79 -4.50 -19.56
C GLU A 37 -10.85 -3.97 -18.13
N LEU A 38 -10.54 -4.82 -17.15
CA LEU A 38 -10.49 -4.44 -15.73
C LEU A 38 -9.45 -3.34 -15.48
N VAL A 39 -8.27 -3.45 -16.10
CA VAL A 39 -7.23 -2.41 -16.00
C VAL A 39 -7.73 -1.08 -16.54
N THR A 40 -8.46 -1.09 -17.66
CA THR A 40 -9.02 0.12 -18.27
C THR A 40 -10.09 0.75 -17.38
N ALA A 41 -11.02 -0.07 -16.86
CA ALA A 41 -12.05 0.36 -15.93
C ALA A 41 -11.48 1.00 -14.65
N VAL A 42 -10.40 0.44 -14.09
CA VAL A 42 -9.72 1.02 -12.93
C VAL A 42 -9.13 2.39 -13.25
N ILE A 43 -8.49 2.56 -14.41
CA ILE A 43 -7.92 3.85 -14.82
C ILE A 43 -9.02 4.89 -14.98
N GLU A 44 -10.12 4.52 -15.64
CA GLU A 44 -11.25 5.41 -15.90
C GLU A 44 -11.93 5.86 -14.60
N HIS A 45 -12.11 4.95 -13.64
CA HIS A 45 -12.95 5.24 -12.48
C HIS A 45 -12.19 5.58 -11.20
N ALA A 46 -10.99 5.04 -10.99
CA ALA A 46 -10.15 5.31 -9.82
C ALA A 46 -8.95 6.22 -10.13
N GLY A 47 -8.71 6.54 -11.40
CA GLY A 47 -7.63 7.43 -11.82
C GLY A 47 -6.24 6.85 -11.61
N SER A 48 -5.27 7.74 -11.44
CA SER A 48 -3.84 7.36 -11.33
C SER A 48 -3.38 6.97 -9.92
N CYS A 49 -4.20 7.22 -8.89
CA CYS A 49 -3.89 6.97 -7.47
C CYS A 49 -5.05 6.24 -6.77
N PRO A 50 -5.27 4.96 -7.07
CA PRO A 50 -6.27 4.16 -6.37
C PRO A 50 -5.82 3.92 -4.92
N GLY A 51 -6.69 4.24 -3.95
CA GLY A 51 -6.42 4.05 -2.51
C GLY A 51 -6.70 5.27 -1.63
N GLY A 52 -7.25 6.33 -2.19
CA GLY A 52 -7.68 7.51 -1.43
C GLY A 52 -9.17 7.48 -1.13
N SER A 53 -10.01 7.41 -2.16
CA SER A 53 -11.44 7.71 -2.04
C SER A 53 -12.33 6.48 -1.89
N PHE A 54 -13.57 6.70 -1.46
CA PHE A 54 -14.62 5.69 -1.49
C PHE A 54 -14.86 5.10 -2.88
N LYS A 55 -14.75 5.94 -3.91
CA LYS A 55 -14.86 5.47 -5.30
C LYS A 55 -13.75 4.46 -5.62
N SER A 56 -12.50 4.72 -5.20
CA SER A 56 -11.41 3.76 -5.35
C SER A 56 -11.65 2.46 -4.57
N LEU A 57 -12.18 2.53 -3.35
CA LEU A 57 -12.52 1.34 -2.55
C LEU A 57 -13.66 0.52 -3.18
N ALA A 58 -14.67 1.18 -3.75
CA ALA A 58 -15.75 0.51 -4.46
C ALA A 58 -15.23 -0.22 -5.71
N VAL A 59 -14.35 0.44 -6.49
CA VAL A 59 -13.64 -0.16 -7.64
C VAL A 59 -12.83 -1.38 -7.19
N GLU A 60 -12.11 -1.30 -6.07
CA GLU A 60 -11.35 -2.44 -5.53
C GLU A 60 -12.25 -3.62 -5.15
N CYS A 61 -13.34 -3.33 -4.44
CA CYS A 61 -14.29 -4.34 -4.02
C CYS A 61 -14.91 -5.09 -5.21
N LEU A 62 -15.34 -4.36 -6.24
CA LEU A 62 -15.88 -4.94 -7.47
C LEU A 62 -14.82 -5.79 -8.18
N ALA A 63 -13.60 -5.25 -8.35
CA ALA A 63 -12.49 -5.97 -9.00
C ALA A 63 -12.15 -7.30 -8.32
N ARG A 64 -12.09 -7.31 -6.97
CA ARG A 64 -11.83 -8.54 -6.19
C ARG A 64 -12.92 -9.60 -6.33
N ARG A 65 -14.16 -9.18 -6.60
CA ARG A 65 -15.29 -10.08 -6.87
C ARG A 65 -15.36 -10.55 -8.31
N GLY A 66 -14.38 -10.19 -9.15
CA GLY A 66 -14.40 -10.47 -10.58
C GLY A 66 -15.45 -9.66 -11.34
N ILE A 67 -15.98 -8.58 -10.74
CA ILE A 67 -16.95 -7.69 -11.38
C ILE A 67 -16.19 -6.53 -12.01
N THR A 68 -16.34 -6.35 -13.32
CA THR A 68 -15.76 -5.20 -14.03
C THR A 68 -16.42 -3.93 -13.52
N PRO A 69 -15.66 -2.99 -12.93
CA PRO A 69 -16.21 -1.73 -12.44
C PRO A 69 -16.76 -0.91 -13.60
N THR A 70 -18.00 -0.47 -13.47
CA THR A 70 -18.68 0.46 -14.37
C THR A 70 -19.24 1.62 -13.54
N SER A 71 -19.54 2.76 -14.17
CA SER A 71 -20.19 3.87 -13.46
C SER A 71 -21.46 3.44 -12.72
N GLU A 72 -22.23 2.52 -13.29
CA GLU A 72 -23.45 1.95 -12.70
C GLU A 72 -23.13 1.08 -11.48
N THR A 73 -22.31 0.03 -11.62
CA THR A 73 -21.98 -0.88 -10.52
C THR A 73 -21.24 -0.17 -9.37
N ILE A 74 -20.44 0.84 -9.68
CA ILE A 74 -19.82 1.72 -8.68
C ILE A 74 -20.90 2.56 -7.99
N GLY A 75 -21.83 3.16 -8.73
CA GLY A 75 -22.94 3.93 -8.18
C GLY A 75 -23.81 3.11 -7.22
N GLU A 76 -24.18 1.89 -7.61
CA GLU A 76 -24.92 0.94 -6.78
C GLU A 76 -24.17 0.62 -5.48
N LYS A 77 -22.86 0.35 -5.59
CA LYS A 77 -22.00 0.05 -4.45
C LYS A 77 -21.93 1.20 -3.47
N LEU A 78 -21.70 2.41 -3.98
CA LEU A 78 -21.64 3.63 -3.17
C LEU A 78 -23.00 3.94 -2.52
N ALA A 79 -24.11 3.68 -3.21
CA ALA A 79 -25.45 3.83 -2.66
C ALA A 79 -25.69 2.85 -1.49
N ALA A 80 -25.34 1.58 -1.65
CA ALA A 80 -25.45 0.58 -0.59
C ALA A 80 -24.62 0.96 0.65
N TRP A 81 -23.39 1.43 0.43
CA TRP A 81 -22.52 1.94 1.48
C TRP A 81 -23.07 3.17 2.19
N LYS A 82 -23.65 4.12 1.44
CA LYS A 82 -24.29 5.30 2.02
C LYS A 82 -25.45 4.93 2.94
N VAL A 83 -26.28 3.95 2.56
CA VAL A 83 -27.37 3.44 3.41
C VAL A 83 -26.82 2.89 4.72
N CYS A 84 -25.79 2.04 4.65
CA CYS A 84 -25.17 1.45 5.84
C CYS A 84 -24.55 2.50 6.76
N LEU A 85 -23.84 3.50 6.20
CA LEU A 85 -23.27 4.62 6.95
C LEU A 85 -24.33 5.51 7.59
N THR A 86 -25.44 5.74 6.90
CA THR A 86 -26.56 6.53 7.43
C THR A 86 -27.15 5.83 8.65
N GLU A 87 -27.36 4.51 8.57
CA GLU A 87 -27.87 3.72 9.69
C GLU A 87 -26.88 3.69 10.86
N TYR A 88 -25.58 3.55 10.57
CA TYR A 88 -24.54 3.63 11.58
C TYR A 88 -24.56 4.99 12.31
N ALA A 89 -24.59 6.09 11.55
CA ALA A 89 -24.62 7.44 12.11
C ALA A 89 -25.88 7.67 12.96
N ARG A 90 -27.03 7.16 12.52
CA ARG A 90 -28.29 7.23 13.28
C ARG A 90 -28.16 6.54 14.64
N ARG A 91 -27.58 5.33 14.68
CA ARG A 91 -27.35 4.59 15.92
C ARG A 91 -26.32 5.26 16.84
N ALA A 92 -25.33 5.94 16.25
CA ALA A 92 -24.33 6.70 16.98
C ALA A 92 -24.87 8.03 17.56
N GLY A 93 -26.13 8.40 17.26
CA GLY A 93 -26.73 9.64 17.74
C GLY A 93 -26.33 10.88 16.95
N GLU A 94 -25.83 10.72 15.72
CA GLU A 94 -25.51 11.86 14.86
C GLU A 94 -26.78 12.67 14.54
N ALA A 95 -26.70 13.99 14.69
CA ALA A 95 -27.86 14.88 14.52
C ALA A 95 -28.38 14.94 13.08
N ARG A 96 -27.52 14.66 12.09
CA ARG A 96 -27.84 14.68 10.65
C ARG A 96 -27.16 13.50 9.95
N PRO A 97 -27.64 12.26 10.14
CA PRO A 97 -26.94 11.06 9.69
C PRO A 97 -26.81 10.97 8.17
N GLU A 98 -27.81 11.44 7.41
CA GLU A 98 -27.78 11.45 5.94
C GLU A 98 -26.73 12.42 5.41
N LYS A 99 -26.61 13.59 6.06
CA LYS A 99 -25.59 14.59 5.70
C LYS A 99 -24.20 14.07 6.05
N TRP A 100 -24.02 13.54 7.25
CA TRP A 100 -22.76 12.94 7.66
C TRP A 100 -22.31 11.85 6.67
N ALA A 101 -23.20 10.91 6.32
CA ALA A 101 -22.89 9.87 5.35
C ALA A 101 -22.55 10.44 3.96
N ALA A 102 -23.25 11.48 3.51
CA ALA A 102 -22.94 12.15 2.24
C ALA A 102 -21.56 12.83 2.27
N ASP A 103 -21.25 13.57 3.32
CA ASP A 103 -19.97 14.28 3.50
C ASP A 103 -18.80 13.27 3.51
N VAL A 104 -18.99 12.14 4.19
CA VAL A 104 -18.04 11.03 4.26
C VAL A 104 -17.77 10.41 2.89
N MET A 105 -18.82 10.24 2.07
CA MET A 105 -18.70 9.69 0.71
C MET A 105 -18.05 10.66 -0.29
N GLN A 106 -18.08 11.96 0.00
CA GLN A 106 -17.50 13.02 -0.83
C GLN A 106 -16.05 13.37 -0.46
N VAL A 107 -15.45 12.71 0.54
CA VAL A 107 -14.07 13.00 0.91
C VAL A 107 -13.12 12.60 -0.23
N GLU A 108 -12.66 13.62 -0.95
CA GLU A 108 -11.62 13.53 -1.98
C GLU A 108 -10.22 13.47 -1.34
N PRO A 109 -9.24 12.81 -1.98
CA PRO A 109 -7.87 12.81 -1.50
C PRO A 109 -7.30 14.23 -1.58
N SER A 110 -6.98 14.82 -0.44
CA SER A 110 -6.21 16.07 -0.43
C SER A 110 -4.86 15.83 -1.09
N HIS A 111 -4.52 16.63 -2.11
CA HIS A 111 -3.26 16.52 -2.84
C HIS A 111 -2.07 16.55 -1.87
N GLY A 112 -1.42 15.41 -1.65
CA GLY A 112 -0.21 15.28 -0.82
C GLY A 112 -0.34 14.34 0.38
N SER A 113 -1.54 14.09 0.89
CA SER A 113 -1.76 13.11 1.96
C SER A 113 -2.19 11.77 1.36
N ARG A 114 -1.33 10.75 1.50
CA ARG A 114 -1.65 9.37 1.07
C ARG A 114 -2.77 8.71 1.89
N MET A 115 -3.19 9.34 2.98
CA MET A 115 -4.29 8.84 3.81
C MET A 115 -5.41 9.86 3.79
N ILE A 116 -6.50 9.53 3.10
CA ILE A 116 -7.78 10.13 3.43
C ILE A 116 -8.10 9.75 4.86
N LYS A 117 -8.44 10.73 5.69
CA LYS A 117 -9.06 10.49 7.01
C LYS A 117 -10.52 10.08 6.81
N LEU A 118 -10.74 8.95 6.16
CA LEU A 118 -12.08 8.36 6.12
C LEU A 118 -12.47 8.04 7.56
N PRO A 119 -13.73 8.26 7.97
CA PRO A 119 -14.18 7.80 9.27
C PRO A 119 -13.92 6.30 9.41
N ARG A 120 -13.53 5.90 10.60
CA ARG A 120 -13.17 4.51 10.91
C ARG A 120 -14.31 3.51 10.61
N PRO A 121 -15.59 3.82 10.87
CA PRO A 121 -16.71 2.96 10.47
C PRO A 121 -16.80 2.76 8.95
N ALA A 122 -16.48 3.79 8.18
CA ALA A 122 -16.48 3.77 6.73
C ALA A 122 -15.38 2.86 6.15
N VAL A 123 -14.19 2.93 6.71
CA VAL A 123 -13.08 2.04 6.35
C VAL A 123 -13.41 0.59 6.74
N ALA A 124 -13.91 0.36 7.96
CA ALA A 124 -14.32 -0.96 8.42
C ALA A 124 -15.39 -1.59 7.51
N MET A 125 -16.40 -0.81 7.14
CA MET A 125 -17.45 -1.24 6.21
C MET A 125 -16.88 -1.65 4.85
N ALA A 126 -16.06 -0.79 4.23
CA ALA A 126 -15.44 -1.08 2.94
C ALA A 126 -14.59 -2.36 3.00
N TRP A 127 -13.87 -2.57 4.11
CA TRP A 127 -13.06 -3.77 4.33
C TRP A 127 -13.87 -5.04 4.47
N LEU A 128 -14.96 -5.03 5.26
CA LEU A 128 -15.87 -6.18 5.35
C LEU A 128 -16.39 -6.56 3.96
N ASP A 129 -16.75 -5.57 3.16
CA ASP A 129 -17.27 -5.78 1.82
C ASP A 129 -16.21 -6.34 0.84
N ILE A 130 -15.00 -5.78 0.89
CA ILE A 130 -13.81 -6.26 0.17
C ILE A 130 -13.49 -7.73 0.51
N LEU A 131 -13.67 -8.10 1.77
CA LEU A 131 -13.46 -9.45 2.29
C LEU A 131 -14.60 -10.42 1.96
N GLY A 132 -15.67 -9.95 1.32
CA GLY A 132 -16.87 -10.76 1.09
C GLY A 132 -17.61 -11.13 2.38
N GLN A 133 -17.31 -10.45 3.49
CA GLN A 133 -18.00 -10.64 4.76
C GLN A 133 -19.32 -9.87 4.75
N PRO A 134 -20.32 -10.31 5.52
CA PRO A 134 -21.52 -9.52 5.74
C PRO A 134 -21.15 -8.12 6.25
N VAL A 135 -21.83 -7.10 5.73
CA VAL A 135 -21.63 -5.71 6.13
C VAL A 135 -22.75 -5.34 7.09
N THR A 136 -22.61 -5.76 8.36
CA THR A 136 -23.59 -5.47 9.42
C THR A 136 -23.06 -4.41 10.39
N LEU A 137 -23.96 -3.66 11.03
CA LEU A 137 -23.58 -2.67 12.04
C LEU A 137 -22.76 -3.31 13.18
N LEU A 138 -23.08 -4.54 13.58
CA LEU A 138 -22.35 -5.26 14.61
C LEU A 138 -20.89 -5.54 14.20
N GLN A 139 -20.66 -5.92 12.94
CA GLN A 139 -19.30 -6.15 12.45
C GLN A 139 -18.53 -4.82 12.27
N ILE A 140 -19.22 -3.77 11.82
CA ILE A 140 -18.64 -2.42 11.75
C ILE A 140 -18.25 -1.95 13.15
N ASP A 141 -19.11 -2.11 14.16
CA ASP A 141 -18.81 -1.75 15.56
C ASP A 141 -17.61 -2.52 16.12
N ARG A 142 -17.45 -3.78 15.73
CA ARG A 142 -16.31 -4.61 16.16
C ARG A 142 -15.02 -4.19 15.47
N LEU A 143 -15.08 -3.83 14.18
CA LEU A 143 -13.90 -3.56 13.36
C LEU A 143 -13.47 -2.09 13.41
N ALA A 144 -14.40 -1.13 13.48
CA ALA A 144 -14.11 0.30 13.49
C ALA A 144 -13.14 0.72 14.59
N PRO A 145 -13.20 0.16 15.83
CA PRO A 145 -12.19 0.42 16.85
C PRO A 145 -10.77 -0.04 16.46
N LEU A 146 -10.67 -1.10 15.66
CA LEU A 146 -9.39 -1.64 15.20
C LEU A 146 -8.79 -0.77 14.08
N VAL A 147 -9.65 -0.08 13.33
CA VAL A 147 -9.23 0.99 12.42
C VAL A 147 -8.67 2.20 13.21
N LEU A 148 -8.93 2.35 14.53
CA LEU A 148 -8.47 3.52 15.31
C LEU A 148 -6.96 3.56 15.61
N ARG A 149 -6.18 2.49 15.42
CA ARG A 149 -4.73 2.53 15.69
C ARG A 149 -3.90 3.16 14.55
N ILE A 150 -4.59 3.79 13.60
CA ILE A 150 -4.07 4.16 12.28
C ILE A 150 -3.54 5.59 12.20
N ASP A 151 -3.49 6.32 13.31
CA ASP A 151 -3.05 7.71 13.30
C ASP A 151 -1.54 7.83 12.97
N HIS A 152 -0.78 6.73 13.14
CA HIS A 152 0.61 6.54 12.70
C HIS A 152 0.90 5.11 12.19
N VAL A 153 0.13 4.59 11.22
CA VAL A 153 0.44 3.25 10.67
C VAL A 153 1.79 3.27 9.97
N THR A 154 2.70 2.46 10.47
CA THR A 154 3.94 2.18 9.75
C THR A 154 3.60 1.47 8.44
N ARG A 155 4.41 1.65 7.39
CA ARG A 155 4.21 0.90 6.13
C ARG A 155 4.10 -0.60 6.39
N ARG A 156 4.80 -1.11 7.40
CA ARG A 156 4.79 -2.51 7.83
C ARG A 156 3.45 -2.96 8.36
N GLU A 157 2.82 -2.18 9.23
CA GLU A 157 1.48 -2.49 9.74
C GLU A 157 0.44 -2.46 8.62
N VAL A 158 0.55 -1.56 7.63
CA VAL A 158 -0.32 -1.60 6.43
C VAL A 158 -0.13 -2.90 5.66
N LEU A 159 1.11 -3.33 5.43
CA LEU A 159 1.40 -4.58 4.73
C LEU A 159 0.95 -5.81 5.52
N ALA A 160 1.13 -5.78 6.84
CA ALA A 160 0.66 -6.83 7.75
C ALA A 160 -0.87 -6.93 7.71
N TRP A 161 -1.53 -5.78 7.77
CA TRP A 161 -2.97 -5.68 7.64
C TRP A 161 -3.46 -6.24 6.30
N GLN A 162 -2.84 -5.84 5.18
CA GLN A 162 -3.15 -6.36 3.86
C GLN A 162 -2.94 -7.88 3.76
N ALA A 163 -1.87 -8.40 4.39
CA ALA A 163 -1.61 -9.84 4.41
C ALA A 163 -2.71 -10.60 5.15
N VAL A 164 -3.10 -10.15 6.35
CA VAL A 164 -4.19 -10.76 7.13
C VAL A 164 -5.50 -10.75 6.34
N VAL A 165 -5.86 -9.61 5.76
CA VAL A 165 -7.08 -9.45 4.94
C VAL A 165 -7.02 -10.28 3.66
N SER A 166 -5.85 -10.39 3.01
CA SER A 166 -5.70 -11.24 1.82
C SER A 166 -5.91 -12.73 2.11
N ARG A 167 -5.73 -13.17 3.36
CA ARG A 167 -6.04 -14.53 3.82
C ARG A 167 -7.51 -14.73 4.20
N GLY A 168 -8.34 -13.68 4.13
CA GLY A 168 -9.73 -13.74 4.59
C GLY A 168 -9.88 -13.69 6.11
N GLU A 169 -8.82 -13.34 6.84
CA GLU A 169 -8.83 -13.22 8.30
C GLU A 169 -9.28 -11.82 8.73
N LEU A 170 -9.94 -11.73 9.88
CA LEU A 170 -10.23 -10.42 10.50
C LEU A 170 -8.92 -9.83 11.05
N PRO A 171 -8.59 -8.58 10.71
CA PRO A 171 -7.35 -7.94 11.12
C PRO A 171 -7.42 -7.44 12.57
N THR A 172 -7.38 -8.38 13.52
CA THR A 172 -7.28 -8.06 14.95
C THR A 172 -5.91 -7.46 15.28
N PRO A 173 -5.76 -6.67 16.36
CA PRO A 173 -4.47 -6.15 16.79
C PRO A 173 -3.43 -7.26 16.98
N GLU A 174 -3.86 -8.41 17.51
CA GLU A 174 -3.01 -9.58 17.71
C GLU A 174 -2.57 -10.20 16.38
N ALA A 175 -3.47 -10.35 15.41
CA ALA A 175 -3.14 -10.89 14.09
C ALA A 175 -2.19 -9.96 13.33
N ILE A 176 -2.42 -8.64 13.40
CA ILE A 176 -1.52 -7.64 12.81
C ILE A 176 -0.15 -7.71 13.49
N GLN A 177 -0.09 -7.75 14.83
CA GLN A 177 1.19 -7.86 15.56
C GLN A 177 1.92 -9.17 15.25
N GLN A 178 1.22 -10.30 15.15
CA GLN A 178 1.81 -11.57 14.74
C GLN A 178 2.39 -11.49 13.34
N GLU A 179 1.68 -10.87 12.40
CA GLU A 179 2.15 -10.69 11.03
C GLU A 179 3.34 -9.72 10.96
N VAL A 180 3.34 -8.63 11.73
CA VAL A 180 4.49 -7.73 11.87
C VAL A 180 5.71 -8.48 12.41
N ARG A 181 5.53 -9.30 13.46
CA ARG A 181 6.60 -10.17 14.00
C ARG A 181 7.07 -11.20 12.98
N ALA A 182 6.18 -11.78 12.19
CA ALA A 182 6.53 -12.71 11.12
C ALA A 182 7.31 -12.01 9.99
N GLN A 183 7.08 -10.71 9.78
CA GLN A 183 7.91 -9.89 8.90
C GLN A 183 9.27 -9.56 9.54
N ASP A 184 9.31 -9.27 10.85
CA ASP A 184 10.55 -9.05 11.61
C ASP A 184 11.43 -10.29 11.61
N ALA A 185 10.84 -11.49 11.72
CA ALA A 185 11.57 -12.75 11.66
C ALA A 185 12.29 -12.99 10.31
N LYS A 186 11.97 -12.20 9.28
CA LYS A 186 12.66 -12.21 7.99
C LYS A 186 13.82 -11.21 7.95
N ILE A 187 13.98 -10.35 8.95
CA ILE A 187 15.14 -9.47 9.09
C ILE A 187 16.34 -10.34 9.49
N PRO A 188 17.48 -10.22 8.80
CA PRO A 188 18.68 -10.95 9.20
C PRO A 188 19.06 -10.65 10.65
N ASN A 189 19.33 -11.69 11.43
CA ASN A 189 19.71 -11.55 12.85
C ASN A 189 20.99 -10.72 13.03
N ASP A 190 21.88 -10.75 12.04
CA ASP A 190 23.15 -10.01 12.00
C ASP A 190 23.01 -8.57 11.49
N LEU A 191 21.80 -8.13 11.10
CA LEU A 191 21.61 -6.82 10.49
C LEU A 191 22.05 -5.68 11.41
N ALA A 192 21.71 -5.75 12.70
CA ALA A 192 22.04 -4.71 13.68
C ALA A 192 23.56 -4.48 13.80
N GLU A 193 24.36 -5.55 13.69
CA GLU A 193 25.82 -5.48 13.72
C GLU A 193 26.41 -5.03 12.38
N ARG A 194 25.68 -5.24 11.28
CA ARG A 194 26.13 -4.97 9.91
C ARG A 194 25.54 -3.71 9.29
N GLU A 195 24.73 -2.92 10.01
CA GLU A 195 24.06 -1.73 9.46
C GLU A 195 25.07 -0.76 8.84
N SER A 196 26.18 -0.48 9.56
CA SER A 196 27.25 0.40 9.10
C SER A 196 27.93 -0.13 7.84
N ASP A 197 28.16 -1.44 7.77
CA ASP A 197 28.85 -2.08 6.65
C ASP A 197 28.00 -2.04 5.38
N VAL A 198 26.69 -2.22 5.52
CA VAL A 198 25.74 -2.12 4.39
C VAL A 198 25.72 -0.70 3.86
N VAL A 199 25.62 0.31 4.73
CA VAL A 199 25.63 1.72 4.33
C VAL A 199 26.97 2.09 3.68
N ALA A 200 28.10 1.64 4.24
CA ALA A 200 29.44 1.86 3.70
C ALA A 200 29.63 1.19 2.34
N PHE A 201 29.14 -0.04 2.17
CA PHE A 201 29.11 -0.74 0.89
C PHE A 201 28.34 0.05 -0.17
N VAL A 202 27.11 0.47 0.14
CA VAL A 202 26.27 1.25 -0.78
C VAL A 202 26.95 2.58 -1.14
N GLY A 203 27.52 3.30 -0.17
CA GLY A 203 28.24 4.56 -0.40
C GLY A 203 29.49 4.39 -1.28
N THR A 204 30.30 3.37 -1.01
CA THR A 204 31.49 3.04 -1.80
C THR A 204 31.12 2.65 -3.23
N PHE A 205 30.06 1.84 -3.39
CA PHE A 205 29.56 1.43 -4.70
C PHE A 205 29.12 2.63 -5.53
N VAL A 206 28.35 3.56 -4.95
CA VAL A 206 27.91 4.80 -5.60
C VAL A 206 29.10 5.68 -6.00
N THR A 207 30.08 5.82 -5.12
CA THR A 207 31.28 6.64 -5.38
C THR A 207 32.07 6.13 -6.58
N ARG A 208 32.26 4.80 -6.67
CA ARG A 208 33.02 4.12 -7.73
C ARG A 208 32.26 4.02 -9.05
N ARG A 209 30.97 3.68 -9.02
CA ARG A 209 30.16 3.37 -10.21
C ARG A 209 29.25 4.50 -10.67
N LYS A 210 29.19 5.60 -9.91
CA LYS A 210 28.26 6.73 -10.08
C LYS A 210 26.78 6.32 -10.11
N THR A 211 26.47 5.09 -9.73
CA THR A 211 25.15 4.46 -9.69
C THR A 211 25.06 3.54 -8.47
N GLY A 212 23.85 3.25 -7.99
CA GLY A 212 23.66 2.44 -6.80
C GLY A 212 23.74 0.94 -7.09
N PRO A 213 24.00 0.13 -6.05
CA PRO A 213 23.86 -1.30 -6.19
C PRO A 213 22.39 -1.68 -6.41
N THR A 214 22.18 -2.81 -7.06
CA THR A 214 20.92 -3.55 -7.07
C THR A 214 20.74 -4.27 -5.75
N TRP A 215 19.51 -4.65 -5.42
CA TRP A 215 19.25 -5.39 -4.19
C TRP A 215 19.94 -6.75 -4.21
N ALA A 216 19.98 -7.42 -5.37
CA ALA A 216 20.70 -8.69 -5.52
C ALA A 216 22.22 -8.57 -5.24
N GLU A 217 22.86 -7.46 -5.66
CA GLU A 217 24.27 -7.21 -5.34
C GLU A 217 24.49 -7.02 -3.83
N VAL A 218 23.57 -6.37 -3.13
CA VAL A 218 23.60 -6.26 -1.66
C VAL A 218 23.48 -7.65 -1.03
N GLY A 219 22.44 -8.41 -1.40
CA GLY A 219 22.21 -9.76 -0.87
C GLY A 219 23.40 -10.70 -1.09
N ALA A 220 23.98 -10.69 -2.30
CA ALA A 220 25.16 -11.50 -2.62
C ALA A 220 26.40 -11.09 -1.79
N THR A 221 26.54 -9.80 -1.46
CA THR A 221 27.67 -9.30 -0.66
C THR A 221 27.57 -9.72 0.80
N PHE A 222 26.37 -9.72 1.38
CA PHE A 222 26.13 -10.02 2.79
C PHE A 222 25.67 -11.46 3.06
N GLY A 223 25.53 -12.28 2.01
CA GLY A 223 25.08 -13.67 2.13
C GLY A 223 23.59 -13.81 2.45
N TRP A 224 22.79 -12.78 2.19
CA TRP A 224 21.36 -12.77 2.49
C TRP A 224 20.54 -13.34 1.35
N THR A 225 19.50 -14.09 1.70
CA THR A 225 18.45 -14.51 0.76
C THR A 225 17.71 -13.29 0.20
N ARG A 226 16.90 -13.50 -0.84
CA ARG A 226 16.08 -12.44 -1.42
C ARG A 226 15.13 -11.80 -0.40
N PHE A 227 14.54 -12.61 0.48
CA PHE A 227 13.58 -12.12 1.48
C PHE A 227 14.26 -11.30 2.57
N GLU A 228 15.39 -11.81 3.07
CA GLU A 228 16.26 -11.12 4.03
C GLU A 228 16.79 -9.80 3.49
N THR A 229 17.29 -9.80 2.26
CA THR A 229 17.77 -8.59 1.57
C THR A 229 16.66 -7.54 1.46
N ASN A 230 15.45 -7.96 1.09
CA ASN A 230 14.30 -7.07 1.00
C ASN A 230 13.95 -6.49 2.38
N ALA A 231 13.87 -7.34 3.41
CA ALA A 231 13.59 -6.93 4.78
C ALA A 231 14.65 -5.94 5.31
N ALA A 232 15.94 -6.25 5.12
CA ALA A 232 17.06 -5.41 5.55
C ALA A 232 17.07 -4.03 4.86
N ILE A 233 16.90 -3.98 3.53
CA ILE A 233 16.89 -2.71 2.79
C ILE A 233 15.70 -1.83 3.22
N HIS A 234 14.52 -2.43 3.43
CA HIS A 234 13.36 -1.70 3.92
C HIS A 234 13.55 -1.21 5.36
N HIS A 235 14.09 -2.06 6.24
CA HIS A 235 14.40 -1.69 7.63
C HIS A 235 15.37 -0.49 7.69
N LEU A 236 16.49 -0.55 6.97
CA LEU A 236 17.47 0.53 6.92
C LEU A 236 16.89 1.83 6.30
N ALA A 237 15.96 1.71 5.35
CA ALA A 237 15.30 2.88 4.77
C ALA A 237 14.29 3.53 5.71
N GLU A 238 13.56 2.74 6.50
CA GLU A 238 12.66 3.26 7.55
C GLU A 238 13.43 4.02 8.63
N ARG A 239 14.66 3.59 8.93
CA ARG A 239 15.59 4.28 9.83
C ARG A 239 16.30 5.49 9.19
N GLY A 240 16.04 5.79 7.92
CA GLY A 240 16.69 6.89 7.20
C GLY A 240 18.15 6.64 6.84
N LEU A 241 18.68 5.44 7.04
CA LEU A 241 20.07 5.07 6.71
C LEU A 241 20.26 4.81 5.21
N LEU A 242 19.23 4.31 4.54
CA LEU A 242 19.18 4.13 3.09
C LEU A 242 17.99 4.86 2.48
N ARG A 243 18.07 5.12 1.18
CA ARG A 243 16.93 5.59 0.38
C ARG A 243 16.95 4.96 -1.00
N PHE A 244 15.77 4.76 -1.57
CA PHE A 244 15.62 4.22 -2.92
C PHE A 244 14.32 4.69 -3.56
N THR A 245 14.24 4.54 -4.88
CA THR A 245 13.03 4.77 -5.67
C THR A 245 12.66 3.49 -6.40
N THR A 246 11.62 3.53 -7.23
CA THR A 246 11.27 2.41 -8.13
C THR A 246 12.24 2.24 -9.30
N LYS A 247 13.16 3.19 -9.54
CA LYS A 247 14.16 3.09 -10.60
C LYS A 247 15.22 2.03 -10.24
N ALA A 248 15.65 1.26 -11.25
CA ALA A 248 16.77 0.33 -11.09
C ALA A 248 18.03 1.08 -10.62
N ARG A 249 18.84 0.42 -9.77
CA ARG A 249 20.11 0.97 -9.25
C ARG A 249 19.94 2.34 -8.55
N SER A 250 18.77 2.58 -7.94
CA SER A 250 18.47 3.82 -7.22
C SER A 250 18.79 3.78 -5.72
N LEU A 251 19.29 2.66 -5.20
CA LEU A 251 19.69 2.55 -3.81
C LEU A 251 20.85 3.51 -3.51
N ARG A 252 20.71 4.32 -2.47
CA ARG A 252 21.69 5.31 -2.02
C ARG A 252 21.74 5.32 -0.49
N PRO A 253 22.82 5.80 0.12
CA PRO A 253 22.77 6.21 1.52
C PRO A 253 21.68 7.27 1.70
N GLY A 254 21.03 7.26 2.86
CA GLY A 254 20.11 8.31 3.27
C GLY A 254 20.79 9.68 3.34
N PRO A 255 20.03 10.79 3.47
CA PRO A 255 20.63 12.10 3.70
C PRO A 255 21.53 12.05 4.95
N CYS A 256 22.77 12.53 4.83
CA CYS A 256 23.74 12.63 5.92
C CYS A 256 23.40 13.72 6.96
N ASP A 257 22.12 14.10 7.11
CA ASP A 257 21.73 15.26 7.91
C ASP A 257 21.62 14.95 9.42
N LEU A 258 22.19 13.83 9.88
CA LEU A 258 22.23 13.44 11.30
C LEU A 258 23.66 13.46 11.88
N VAL A 259 24.45 14.49 11.57
CA VAL A 259 25.59 14.89 12.41
C VAL A 259 25.59 16.41 12.57
N THR A 260 24.88 16.89 13.58
CA THR A 260 25.33 17.90 14.56
C THR A 260 24.21 18.17 15.57
N ALA A 261 24.05 17.25 16.51
CA ALA A 261 23.56 17.59 17.84
C ALA A 261 24.46 16.85 18.83
N SER A 262 25.45 17.60 19.33
CA SER A 262 26.26 17.26 20.50
C SER A 262 25.41 17.35 21.77
#